data_AF-A0A133UGE2-F1
#
_entry.id   AF-A0A133UGE2-F1
#
_cell.length_a   1.000
_cell.length_b   1.000
_cell.length_c   1.000
_cell.angle_alpha   90.00
_cell.angle_beta   90.00
_cell.angle_gamma   90.00
#
_symmetry.space_group_name_H-M   'P 1'
#
loop_
_entity.id
_entity.type
_entity.pdbx_description
1 polymer ?
#
loop_
_entity_poly.entity_id
_entity_poly.type
_entity_poly.pdbx_seq_one_letter_code
_entity_poly.pdbx_strand_id
1 'polypeptide(L)'
;MEPVRKGRESIAIGNIIGSLIFFSTGNIGLLALTRGFSTDPSVLSFYWPFLFISTALIAVLLYRGKIKRLEAAGLGTLYTVYWVLSYLVV
;
A
#
# COMPACT_ATOMS: atom_id res chain seq x y z
N MET A 1 -10.31 -1.95 -21.26
CA MET A 1 -9.84 -3.31 -21.63
C MET A 1 -8.68 -3.65 -20.70
N GLU A 2 -8.94 -4.30 -19.56
CA GLU A 2 -7.93 -4.49 -18.51
C GLU A 2 -6.79 -5.43 -18.96
N PRO A 3 -5.50 -5.10 -18.67
CA PRO A 3 -4.35 -5.93 -19.03
C PRO A 3 -4.41 -7.36 -18.47
N VAL A 4 -5.14 -7.54 -17.35
CA VAL A 4 -5.40 -8.82 -16.69
C VAL A 4 -6.12 -9.81 -17.64
N ARG A 5 -7.06 -9.34 -18.49
CA ARG A 5 -7.79 -10.18 -19.45
C ARG A 5 -6.94 -10.64 -20.64
N LYS A 6 -5.72 -10.12 -20.82
CA LYS A 6 -4.77 -10.52 -21.88
C LYS A 6 -3.63 -11.40 -21.36
N GLY A 7 -3.71 -11.91 -20.13
CA GLY A 7 -2.63 -12.70 -19.52
C GLY A 7 -1.36 -11.88 -19.23
N ARG A 8 -1.46 -10.54 -19.19
CA ARG A 8 -0.34 -9.63 -18.88
C ARG A 8 -0.42 -9.14 -17.43
N GLU A 9 -0.52 -10.10 -16.54
CA GLU A 9 -0.69 -9.92 -15.09
C GLU A 9 0.46 -9.08 -14.51
N SER A 10 1.69 -9.35 -14.97
CA SER A 10 2.91 -8.63 -14.60
C SER A 10 2.87 -7.13 -14.97
N ILE A 11 2.24 -6.77 -16.09
CA ILE A 11 2.12 -5.35 -16.50
C ILE A 11 1.10 -4.62 -15.63
N ALA A 12 -0.04 -5.27 -15.32
CA ALA A 12 -1.03 -4.68 -14.42
C ALA A 12 -0.44 -4.44 -13.02
N ILE A 13 0.29 -5.43 -12.49
CA ILE A 13 1.01 -5.33 -11.21
C ILE A 13 2.04 -4.20 -11.25
N GLY A 14 2.87 -4.13 -12.29
CA GLY A 14 3.87 -3.08 -12.44
C GLY A 14 3.27 -1.67 -12.48
N ASN A 15 2.13 -1.51 -13.14
CA ASN A 15 1.42 -0.23 -13.19
C ASN A 15 0.90 0.19 -11.81
N ILE A 16 0.29 -0.73 -11.05
CA ILE A 16 -0.21 -0.46 -9.69
C ILE A 16 0.93 -0.07 -8.75
N ILE A 17 2.03 -0.84 -8.76
CA ILE A 17 3.20 -0.56 -7.91
C ILE A 17 3.82 0.78 -8.28
N GLY A 18 4.00 1.04 -9.58
CA GLY A 18 4.58 2.29 -10.08
C GLY A 18 3.76 3.51 -9.66
N SER A 19 2.43 3.45 -9.78
CA SER A 19 1.54 4.51 -9.28
C SER A 19 1.66 4.68 -7.77
N LEU A 20 1.71 3.60 -6.98
CA LEU A 20 1.87 3.70 -5.52
C LEU A 20 3.18 4.39 -5.11
N ILE A 21 4.30 4.01 -5.73
CA ILE A 21 5.61 4.60 -5.45
C ILE A 21 5.61 6.09 -5.84
N PHE A 22 5.02 6.42 -7.00
CA PHE A 22 4.91 7.80 -7.45
C PHE A 22 4.03 8.64 -6.53
N PHE A 23 2.86 8.16 -6.11
CA PHE A 23 2.01 8.89 -5.19
C PHE A 23 2.65 9.06 -3.81
N SER A 24 3.28 8.00 -3.28
CA SER A 24 3.90 8.06 -1.97
C SER A 24 5.08 9.02 -1.96
N THR A 25 5.98 8.93 -2.95
CA THR A 25 7.17 9.79 -3.02
C THR A 25 6.83 11.19 -3.52
N GLY A 26 6.02 11.30 -4.57
CA GLY A 26 5.68 12.54 -5.24
C GLY A 26 4.83 13.46 -4.38
N ASN A 27 3.78 12.94 -3.74
CA ASN A 27 2.93 13.77 -2.87
C ASN A 27 3.72 14.20 -1.62
N ILE A 28 4.44 13.28 -0.97
CA ILE A 28 5.24 13.61 0.23
C ILE A 28 6.35 14.60 -0.13
N GLY A 29 7.05 14.41 -1.25
CA GLY A 29 8.09 15.33 -1.72
C GLY A 29 7.55 16.73 -2.01
N LEU A 30 6.38 16.82 -2.65
CA LEU A 30 5.72 18.10 -2.89
C LEU A 30 5.27 18.77 -1.58
N LEU A 31 4.71 18.01 -0.63
CA LEU A 31 4.34 18.51 0.70
C LEU A 31 5.57 18.95 1.53
N ALA A 32 6.71 18.28 1.37
CA ALA A 32 7.95 18.65 2.04
C ALA A 32 8.49 19.99 1.54
N LEU A 33 8.32 20.30 0.24
CA LEU A 33 8.71 21.58 -0.35
C LEU A 33 7.87 22.75 0.18
N THR A 34 6.58 22.53 0.42
CA THR A 34 5.67 23.58 0.92
C THR A 34 5.80 23.84 2.42
N ARG A 35 6.52 23.00 3.18
CA ARG A 35 6.80 23.12 4.64
C ARG A 35 5.57 23.34 5.54
N GLY A 36 4.38 23.05 5.03
CA GLY A 36 3.10 23.44 5.65
C GLY A 36 2.28 22.27 6.15
N PHE A 37 2.89 21.23 6.74
CA PHE A 37 2.13 20.13 7.33
C PHE A 37 2.56 19.86 8.77
N SER A 38 1.57 19.88 9.68
CA SER A 38 1.71 19.31 11.01
C SER A 38 1.15 17.90 10.94
N THR A 39 2.02 16.90 11.08
CA THR A 39 1.58 15.50 11.19
C THR A 39 1.09 15.23 12.61
N ASP A 40 -0.11 14.68 12.72
CA ASP A 40 -0.58 14.14 14.00
C ASP A 40 0.38 13.03 14.47
N PRO A 41 0.76 12.97 15.76
CA PRO A 41 1.63 11.92 16.29
C PRO A 41 1.15 10.50 15.96
N SER A 42 -0.17 10.32 15.83
CA SER A 42 -0.80 9.07 15.43
C SER A 42 -0.34 8.59 14.06
N VAL A 43 -0.02 9.51 13.14
CA VAL A 43 0.51 9.21 11.79
C VAL A 43 1.85 8.50 11.87
N LEU A 44 2.75 8.96 12.74
CA LEU A 44 4.06 8.34 12.92
C LEU A 44 4.01 7.04 13.72
N SER A 45 3.16 6.94 14.73
CA SER A 45 3.10 5.76 15.59
C SER A 45 2.21 4.62 15.06
N PHE A 46 1.19 4.92 14.27
CA PHE A 46 0.21 3.94 13.81
C PHE A 46 0.22 3.76 12.28
N TYR A 47 0.07 4.85 11.54
CA TYR A 47 -0.11 4.78 10.08
C TYR A 47 1.18 4.41 9.34
N TRP A 48 2.32 5.00 9.72
CA TRP A 48 3.62 4.74 9.09
C TRP A 48 4.11 3.29 9.26
N PRO A 49 4.13 2.72 10.48
CA PRO A 49 4.54 1.32 10.67
C PRO A 49 3.62 0.35 9.92
N PHE A 50 2.31 0.60 9.94
CA PHE A 50 1.34 -0.24 9.24
C PHE A 50 1.52 -0.21 7.72
N LEU A 51 1.74 0.99 7.15
CA LEU A 51 2.04 1.17 5.73
C LEU A 51 3.33 0.44 5.34
N PHE A 52 4.38 0.53 6.18
CA PHE A 52 5.65 -0.13 5.91
C PHE A 52 5.51 -1.67 5.96
N ILE A 53 4.85 -2.21 6.99
CA ILE A 53 4.64 -3.66 7.15
C ILE A 53 3.80 -4.22 6.00
N SER A 54 2.69 -3.56 5.66
CA SER A 54 1.80 -4.00 4.58
C SER A 54 2.49 -3.94 3.22
N THR A 55 3.23 -2.86 2.95
CA THR A 55 4.00 -2.72 1.70
C THR A 55 5.11 -3.78 1.60
N ALA A 56 5.84 -4.04 2.68
CA ALA A 56 6.87 -5.07 2.71
C ALA A 56 6.26 -6.47 2.50
N LEU A 57 5.13 -6.77 3.14
CA LEU A 57 4.43 -8.04 2.98
C LEU A 57 3.97 -8.25 1.52
N ILE A 58 3.39 -7.21 0.92
CA ILE A 58 2.98 -7.23 -0.49
C ILE A 58 4.19 -7.42 -1.40
N ALA A 59 5.31 -6.73 -1.15
CA ALA A 59 6.54 -6.87 -1.93
C ALA A 59 7.09 -8.31 -1.87
N VAL A 60 7.09 -8.95 -0.69
CA VAL A 60 7.53 -10.34 -0.52
C VAL A 60 6.61 -11.32 -1.25
N LEU A 61 5.29 -11.12 -1.17
CA LEU A 61 4.31 -11.95 -1.89
C LEU A 61 4.44 -11.81 -3.41
N LEU A 62 4.69 -10.59 -3.89
CA LEU A 62 4.92 -10.32 -5.30
C LEU A 62 6.27 -10.87 -5.79
N TYR A 63 7.32 -10.81 -4.98
CA TYR A 63 8.62 -11.41 -5.30
C TYR A 63 8.53 -12.93 -5.49
N ARG A 64 7.63 -13.60 -4.75
CA ARG A 64 7.31 -15.03 -4.97
C ARG A 64 6.58 -15.32 -6.28
N GLY A 65 6.13 -14.30 -7.03
CA GLY A 65 5.58 -14.42 -8.38
C GLY A 65 4.21 -15.09 -8.49
N LYS A 66 3.68 -15.65 -7.40
CA LYS A 66 2.35 -16.28 -7.34
C LYS A 66 1.67 -15.93 -6.03
N ILE A 67 0.61 -15.13 -6.10
CA ILE A 67 -0.28 -14.86 -4.97
C ILE A 67 -1.37 -15.92 -4.97
N LYS A 68 -1.39 -16.78 -3.95
CA LYS A 68 -2.46 -17.78 -3.76
C LYS A 68 -3.73 -17.09 -3.23
N ARG A 69 -4.91 -17.67 -3.48
CA ARG A 69 -6.20 -17.15 -2.95
C ARG A 69 -6.18 -16.92 -1.43
N LEU A 70 -5.49 -17.77 -0.68
CA LEU A 70 -5.33 -17.62 0.78
C LEU A 70 -4.45 -16.41 1.17
N GLU A 71 -3.40 -16.14 0.40
CA GLU A 71 -2.52 -14.98 0.63
C GLU A 71 -3.24 -13.68 0.28
N ALA A 72 -4.03 -13.68 -0.81
CA ALA A 72 -4.90 -12.57 -1.17
C ALA A 72 -6.00 -12.32 -0.11
N ALA A 73 -6.62 -13.38 0.41
CA ALA A 73 -7.59 -13.26 1.49
C ALA A 73 -6.95 -12.71 2.78
N GLY A 74 -5.73 -13.15 3.11
CA GLY A 74 -4.96 -12.62 4.24
C GLY A 74 -4.66 -11.12 4.09
N LEU A 75 -4.26 -10.66 2.91
CA LEU A 75 -4.08 -9.24 2.62
C LEU A 75 -5.40 -8.45 2.74
N GLY A 76 -6.51 -9.02 2.26
CA GLY A 76 -7.84 -8.43 2.41
C GLY A 76 -8.25 -8.28 3.88
N THR A 77 -8.09 -9.35 4.67
CA THR A 77 -8.36 -9.31 6.12
C THR A 77 -7.46 -8.30 6.83
N LEU A 78 -6.17 -8.25 6.49
CA LEU A 78 -5.23 -7.26 7.05
C LEU A 78 -5.71 -5.83 6.77
N TYR A 79 -6.20 -5.56 5.56
CA TYR A 79 -6.77 -4.27 5.20
C TYR A 79 -8.06 -3.96 5.97
N THR A 80 -8.95 -4.94 6.16
CA THR A 80 -10.17 -4.75 6.96
C THR A 80 -9.83 -4.48 8.43
N VAL A 81 -8.87 -5.21 9.00
CA VAL A 81 -8.39 -5.00 10.38
C VAL A 81 -7.78 -3.61 10.53
N TYR A 82 -6.93 -3.19 9.59
CA TYR A 82 -6.41 -1.83 9.54
C TYR A 82 -7.52 -0.79 9.56
N TRP A 83 -8.52 -0.97 8.71
CA TRP A 83 -9.61 -0.01 8.58
C TRP A 83 -10.42 0.11 9.88
N VAL A 84 -10.73 -1.03 10.52
CA VAL A 84 -11.43 -1.06 11.81
C VAL A 84 -10.58 -0.44 12.93
N LEU A 85 -9.29 -0.80 13.03
CA LEU A 85 -8.40 -0.24 14.04
C LEU A 85 -8.19 1.26 13.82
N SER A 86 -8.08 1.72 12.57
CA SER A 86 -8.00 3.14 12.26
C SER A 86 -9.23 3.92 12.71
N TYR A 87 -10.42 3.31 12.73
CA TYR A 87 -11.65 3.94 13.22
C TYR A 87 -11.79 3.94 14.74
N LEU A 88 -11.03 3.09 15.43
CA LEU A 88 -11.07 2.96 16.90
C LEU A 88 -9.95 3.75 17.58
N VAL A 89 -8.81 3.92 16.89
CA VAL A 89 -7.62 4.62 17.40
C VAL A 89 -7.66 6.12 17.08
N VAL A 90 -8.41 6.53 16.06
CA VAL A 90 -8.64 7.93 15.65
C VAL A 90 -10.11 8.27 15.78
#